data_AF-Q0ZNN3-F1
#
_entry.id   AF-Q0ZNN3-F1
#
_cell.length_a   1.000
_cell.length_b   1.000
_cell.length_c   1.000
_cell.angle_alpha   90.00
_cell.angle_beta   90.00
_cell.angle_gamma   90.00
#
_symmetry.space_group_name_H-M   'P 1'
#
loop_
_entity.id
_entity.type
_entity.pdbx_description
1 polymer ?
#
loop_
_entity_poly.entity_id
_entity_poly.type
_entity_poly.pdbx_seq_one_letter_code
_entity_poly.pdbx_strand_id
1 'polypeptide(L)'
;MRKALRLAHFDKNKKPKVLELGFDEVVKNSKGYPEEGTLLISIQSENSKAFFQLSTAEAALLKERLDYVLALLSKQYIETEERTAKDRSNQSKEKTLDEEAEEEEE
;
A
#
# COMPACT_ATOMS: atom_id res chain seq x y z
N MET A 1 21.93 -4.50 -14.18
CA MET A 1 20.75 -4.38 -13.31
C MET A 1 20.96 -5.07 -11.95
N ARG A 2 20.83 -4.33 -10.85
CA ARG A 2 20.88 -4.85 -9.48
C ARG A 2 19.48 -4.89 -8.89
N LYS A 3 19.04 -6.05 -8.39
CA LYS A 3 17.78 -6.18 -7.65
C LYS A 3 18.04 -5.79 -6.19
N ALA A 4 17.26 -4.83 -5.67
CA ALA A 4 17.46 -4.28 -4.34
C ALA A 4 16.43 -4.82 -3.34
N LEU A 5 15.17 -4.93 -3.75
CA LEU A 5 14.08 -5.37 -2.88
C LEU A 5 13.10 -6.26 -3.65
N ARG A 6 12.60 -7.30 -2.97
CA ARG A 6 11.53 -8.16 -3.48
C ARG A 6 10.53 -8.42 -2.36
N LEU A 7 9.29 -7.99 -2.56
CA LEU A 7 8.17 -8.22 -1.64
C LEU A 7 7.19 -9.16 -2.31
N ALA A 8 7.11 -10.40 -1.82
CA ALA A 8 6.09 -11.35 -2.22
C ALA A 8 4.91 -11.27 -1.25
N HIS A 9 3.71 -11.16 -1.78
CA HIS A 9 2.48 -11.17 -0.99
C HIS A 9 1.38 -11.91 -1.75
N PHE A 10 0.26 -12.16 -1.08
CA PHE A 10 -0.93 -12.73 -1.72
C PHE A 10 -2.01 -11.66 -1.83
N ASP A 11 -2.80 -11.69 -2.90
CA ASP A 11 -3.99 -10.88 -3.00
C ASP A 11 -5.18 -11.51 -2.23
N LYS A 12 -6.33 -10.85 -2.27
CA LYS A 12 -7.57 -11.31 -1.60
C LYS A 12 -8.02 -12.70 -2.06
N ASN A 13 -7.61 -13.12 -3.26
CA ASN A 13 -7.94 -14.43 -3.84
C ASN A 13 -6.84 -15.46 -3.60
N LYS A 14 -5.89 -15.19 -2.68
CA LYS A 14 -4.71 -16.02 -2.40
C LYS A 14 -3.80 -16.23 -3.62
N LYS A 15 -3.86 -15.34 -4.61
CA LYS A 15 -2.98 -15.40 -5.78
C LYS A 15 -1.68 -14.66 -5.48
N PRO A 16 -0.53 -15.20 -5.88
CA PRO A 16 0.76 -14.57 -5.59
C PRO A 16 0.90 -13.27 -6.38
N LYS A 17 1.37 -12.24 -5.68
CA LYS A 17 1.80 -10.96 -6.24
C LYS A 17 3.20 -10.64 -5.76
N VAL A 18 3.99 -10.03 -6.61
CA VAL A 18 5.38 -9.68 -6.32
C VAL A 18 5.62 -8.24 -6.74
N LEU A 19 6.13 -7.44 -5.81
CA LEU A 19 6.73 -6.14 -6.09
C LEU A 19 8.25 -6.31 -6.07
N GLU A 20 8.93 -5.96 -7.16
CA GLU A 20 10.38 -5.92 -7.25
C GLU A 20 10.85 -4.49 -7.47
N LEU A 21 11.85 -4.06 -6.70
CA LEU A 21 12.57 -2.81 -6.90
C LEU A 21 14.02 -3.13 -7.27
N GLY A 22 14.51 -2.48 -8.32
CA GLY A 22 15.89 -2.59 -8.77
C GLY A 22 16.39 -1.27 -9.31
N PHE A 23 17.69 -1.19 -9.56
CA PHE A 23 18.30 -0.04 -10.20
C PHE A 23 19.42 -0.49 -11.12
N ASP A 24 19.73 0.34 -12.10
CA ASP A 24 20.88 0.13 -12.98
C ASP A 24 22.14 0.80 -12.43
N GLU A 25 23.29 0.32 -12.88
CA GLU A 25 24.56 0.92 -12.50
C GLU A 25 24.66 2.33 -13.08
N VAL A 26 25.22 3.25 -12.31
CA VAL A 26 25.41 4.64 -12.74
C VAL A 26 26.39 4.65 -13.90
N VAL A 27 25.89 5.03 -15.08
CA VAL A 27 26.70 5.20 -16.29
C VAL A 27 27.54 6.46 -16.12
N LYS A 28 28.76 6.49 -16.64
CA LYS A 28 29.58 7.72 -16.72
C LYS A 28 29.57 8.23 -18.15
N ASN A 29 29.43 9.54 -18.32
CA ASN A 29 29.54 10.16 -19.64
C ASN A 29 30.99 10.17 -20.17
N SER A 30 31.18 10.64 -21.40
CA SER A 30 32.51 10.73 -22.05
C SER A 30 33.54 11.59 -21.32
N LYS A 31 33.09 12.42 -20.35
CA LYS A 31 33.93 13.26 -19.49
C LYS A 31 34.19 12.64 -18.12
N GLY A 32 33.69 11.43 -17.86
CA GLY A 32 33.88 10.70 -16.60
C GLY A 32 32.95 11.10 -15.45
N TYR A 33 32.00 12.01 -15.69
CA TYR A 33 30.99 12.38 -14.69
C TYR A 33 29.86 11.35 -14.68
N PRO A 34 29.27 11.05 -13.50
CA PRO A 34 28.10 10.20 -13.42
C PRO A 34 26.95 10.82 -14.23
N GLU A 35 26.35 10.01 -15.08
CA GLU A 35 25.10 10.25 -15.77
C GLU A 35 23.93 9.83 -14.86
N GLU A 36 22.70 10.01 -15.34
CA GLU A 36 21.49 9.73 -14.59
C GLU A 36 21.34 8.23 -14.26
N GLY A 37 20.98 7.94 -13.01
CA GLY A 37 20.61 6.60 -12.56
C GLY A 37 19.13 6.31 -12.84
N THR A 38 18.79 5.03 -12.91
CA THR A 38 17.42 4.58 -13.20
C THR A 38 16.91 3.66 -12.08
N LEU A 39 15.72 3.96 -11.57
CA LEU A 39 14.95 3.08 -10.68
C LEU A 39 13.97 2.26 -11.51
N LEU A 40 13.90 0.97 -11.25
CA LEU A 40 13.00 0.02 -11.88
C LEU A 40 12.03 -0.54 -10.84
N ILE A 41 10.73 -0.45 -11.13
CA ILE A 41 9.65 -0.98 -10.30
C ILE A 41 8.90 -2.01 -11.15
N SER A 42 8.85 -3.26 -10.70
CA SER A 42 8.06 -4.30 -11.35
C SER A 42 6.98 -4.81 -10.41
N ILE A 43 5.75 -4.86 -10.92
CA ILE A 43 4.61 -5.45 -10.21
C ILE A 43 4.15 -6.64 -11.04
N GLN A 44 4.32 -7.83 -10.49
CA GLN A 44 3.89 -9.07 -11.12
C GLN A 44 2.68 -9.63 -10.37
N SER A 45 1.65 -9.98 -11.11
CA SER A 45 0.52 -10.79 -10.67
C SER A 45 0.39 -12.03 -11.56
N GLU A 46 -0.53 -12.93 -11.25
CA GLU A 46 -0.73 -14.17 -12.02
C GLU A 46 -0.97 -13.90 -13.51
N ASN A 47 -1.75 -12.87 -13.85
CA ASN A 47 -2.20 -12.61 -15.22
C ASN A 47 -1.59 -11.35 -15.83
N SER A 48 -0.78 -10.59 -15.08
CA SER A 48 -0.23 -9.33 -15.58
C SER A 48 1.11 -8.99 -14.96
N LYS A 49 1.92 -8.28 -15.74
CA LYS A 49 3.18 -7.72 -15.28
C LYS A 49 3.26 -6.27 -15.74
N ALA A 50 3.43 -5.37 -14.78
CA ALA A 50 3.67 -3.96 -15.02
C ALA A 50 5.12 -3.61 -14.68
N PHE A 51 5.69 -2.69 -15.44
CA PHE A 51 7.03 -2.18 -15.24
C PHE A 51 7.03 -0.66 -15.35
N PHE A 52 7.73 -0.02 -14.42
CA PHE A 52 8.00 1.41 -14.45
C PHE A 52 9.50 1.60 -14.40
N GLN A 53 10.00 2.45 -15.28
CA GLN A 53 11.36 2.90 -15.31
C GLN A 53 11.35 4.38 -15.00
N LEU A 54 11.98 4.77 -13.91
CA LEU A 54 12.00 6.13 -13.41
C LEU A 54 13.42 6.67 -13.44
N SER A 55 13.53 7.91 -13.89
CA SER A 55 14.73 8.72 -13.77
C SER A 55 15.09 8.96 -12.30
N THR A 56 16.30 9.48 -12.03
CA THR A 56 16.70 9.79 -10.65
C THR A 56 15.80 10.88 -10.04
N ALA A 57 15.45 11.89 -10.84
CA ALA A 57 14.55 12.96 -10.40
C ALA A 57 13.13 12.46 -10.15
N GLU A 58 12.61 11.60 -11.02
CA GLU A 58 11.27 10.99 -10.87
C GLU A 58 11.21 10.07 -9.65
N ALA A 59 12.25 9.27 -9.41
CA ALA A 59 12.35 8.42 -8.23
C ALA A 59 12.38 9.23 -6.93
N ALA A 60 13.13 10.34 -6.90
CA ALA A 60 13.16 11.26 -5.77
C ALA A 60 11.78 11.88 -5.50
N LEU A 61 11.09 12.32 -6.56
CA LEU A 61 9.73 12.84 -6.44
C LEU A 61 8.75 11.78 -5.94
N LEU A 62 8.84 10.55 -6.47
CA LEU A 62 7.99 9.44 -6.03
C LEU A 62 8.15 9.17 -4.54
N LYS A 63 9.39 9.19 -4.01
CA LYS A 63 9.65 9.02 -2.58
C LYS A 63 8.90 10.05 -1.75
N GLU A 64 9.02 11.34 -2.07
CA GLU A 64 8.35 12.41 -1.32
C GLU A 64 6.82 12.31 -1.40
N ARG A 65 6.29 11.87 -2.55
CA ARG A 65 4.83 11.68 -2.73
C ARG A 65 4.31 10.44 -2.00
N LEU A 66 5.13 9.41 -1.85
CA LEU A 66 4.76 8.18 -1.16
C LEU A 66 4.44 8.45 0.31
N ASP A 67 5.27 9.24 0.99
CA ASP A 67 5.05 9.60 2.39
C ASP A 67 3.70 10.31 2.60
N TYR A 68 3.37 11.25 1.71
CA TYR A 68 2.08 11.95 1.72
C TYR A 68 0.89 10.98 1.53
N VAL A 69 0.98 10.09 0.55
CA VAL A 69 -0.09 9.11 0.26
C VAL A 69 -0.27 8.13 1.43
N LEU A 70 0.82 7.68 2.05
CA LEU A 70 0.76 6.79 3.21
C LEU A 70 0.11 7.46 4.43
N ALA A 71 0.37 8.75 4.65
CA ALA A 71 -0.29 9.51 5.69
C ALA A 71 -1.82 9.60 5.47
N LEU A 72 -2.25 9.89 4.23
CA LEU A 72 -3.68 9.90 3.89
C LEU A 72 -4.34 8.54 4.07
N LEU A 73 -3.68 7.46 3.62
CA LEU A 73 -4.19 6.10 3.75
C LEU A 73 -4.34 5.71 5.23
N SER A 74 -3.35 6.05 6.06
CA SER A 74 -3.38 5.77 7.51
C SER A 74 -4.54 6.48 8.19
N LYS A 75 -4.76 7.76 7.86
CA LYS A 75 -5.91 8.52 8.36
C LYS A 75 -7.24 7.88 7.97
N GLN A 76 -7.40 7.52 6.70
CA GLN A 76 -8.62 6.86 6.21
C GLN A 76 -8.87 5.53 6.90
N TYR A 77 -7.81 4.75 7.15
CA TYR A 77 -7.91 3.48 7.85
C TYR A 77 -8.44 3.66 9.28
N ILE A 78 -7.86 4.58 10.05
CA ILE A 78 -8.28 4.90 11.43
C ILE A 78 -9.74 5.38 11.46
N GLU A 79 -10.11 6.31 10.58
CA GLU A 79 -11.49 6.81 10.51
C GLU A 79 -12.50 5.69 10.20
N THR A 80 -12.11 4.72 9.36
CA THR A 80 -12.95 3.57 9.03
C THR A 80 -13.07 2.61 10.21
N GLU A 81 -11.97 2.37 10.92
CA GLU A 81 -11.95 1.53 12.12
C GLU A 81 -12.82 2.12 13.23
N GLU A 82 -12.68 3.43 13.51
CA GLU A 82 -13.48 4.14 14.52
C GLU A 82 -14.98 4.12 14.20
N ARG A 83 -15.35 4.34 12.93
CA ARG A 83 -16.76 4.22 12.49
C ARG A 83 -17.28 2.80 12.70
N THR A 84 -16.53 1.80 12.27
CA THR A 84 -16.91 0.39 12.43
C THR A 84 -17.05 0.00 13.91
N ALA A 85 -16.20 0.53 14.79
CA ALA A 85 -16.29 0.30 16.23
C ALA A 85 -17.56 0.93 16.84
N LYS A 86 -17.91 2.15 16.42
CA LYS A 86 -19.16 2.81 16.83
C LYS A 86 -20.39 2.04 16.37
N ASP A 87 -20.42 1.61 15.12
CA ASP A 87 -21.54 0.85 14.56
C ASP A 87 -21.76 -0.47 15.32
N ARG A 88 -20.67 -1.20 15.62
CA ARG A 88 -20.73 -2.42 16.45
C ARG A 88 -21.24 -2.12 17.87
N SER A 89 -20.79 -1.02 18.48
CA SER A 89 -21.24 -0.65 19.82
C SER A 89 -22.73 -0.30 19.87
N ASN A 90 -23.23 0.43 18.86
CA ASN A 90 -24.65 0.79 18.75
C ASN A 90 -25.52 -0.44 18.50
N GLN A 91 -25.08 -1.34 17.62
CA GLN A 91 -25.79 -2.60 17.35
C GLN A 91 -25.84 -3.52 18.59
N SER A 92 -24.80 -3.50 19.43
CA SER A 92 -24.83 -4.26 20.69
C SER A 92 -25.82 -3.67 21.70
N LYS A 93 -25.94 -2.33 21.75
CA LYS A 93 -26.86 -1.62 22.66
C LYS A 93 -28.32 -1.78 22.25
N GLU A 94 -28.63 -1.75 20.96
CA GLU A 94 -29.98 -2.03 20.46
C GLU A 94 -30.44 -3.44 20.84
N LYS A 95 -29.54 -4.44 20.76
CA LYS A 95 -29.86 -5.81 21.22
C LYS A 95 -30.11 -5.93 22.72
N THR A 96 -29.37 -5.18 23.54
CA THR A 96 -29.58 -5.23 25.01
C THR A 96 -30.89 -4.57 25.41
N LEU A 97 -31.30 -3.51 24.70
CA LEU A 97 -32.57 -2.82 24.93
C LEU A 97 -33.79 -3.64 24.48
N ASP A 98 -33.67 -4.44 23.41
CA ASP A 98 -34.73 -5.37 22.99
C ASP A 98 -34.89 -6.54 23.98
N GLU A 99 -33.77 -7.08 24.52
CA GLU A 99 -33.82 -8.18 25.50
C GLU A 99 -34.36 -7.71 26.87
N GLU A 100 -34.07 -6.49 27.32
CA GLU A 100 -34.64 -5.92 28.56
C GLU A 100 -36.13 -5.55 28.42
N ALA A 101 -36.61 -5.24 27.21
CA ALA A 101 -38.03 -4.93 26.97
C ALA A 101 -38.93 -6.18 26.91
N GLU A 102 -38.39 -7.34 26.53
CA GLU A 102 -39.14 -8.62 26.54
C GLU A 102 -39.26 -9.24 27.94
N GLU A 103 -38.34 -8.95 28.88
CA GLU A 103 -38.41 -9.46 30.26
C GLU A 103 -39.37 -8.66 31.18
N GLU A 104 -39.78 -7.45 30.81
CA GLU A 104 -40.75 -6.65 31.60
C GLU A 104 -42.23 -6.96 31.28
N GLU A 105 -42.53 -7.82 30.29
CA GLU A 105 -43.89 -8.21 29.91
C GLU A 105 -44.35 -9.62 30.42
N GLU A 106 -43.53 -10.36 31.19
CA GLU A 106 -43.94 -11.59 31.93
C GLU A 106 -44.26 -11.35 33.42
#